data_AF-A0ABD0PMW6-F1
#
_entry.id   AF-A0ABD0PMW6-F1
#
_cell.length_a   1.000
_cell.length_b   1.000
_cell.length_c   1.000
_cell.angle_alpha   90.00
_cell.angle_beta   90.00
_cell.angle_gamma   90.00
#
_symmetry.space_group_name_H-M   'P 1'
#
loop_
_entity.id
_entity.type
_entity.pdbx_description
1 polymer ?
#
loop_
_entity_poly.entity_id
_entity_poly.type
_entity_poly.pdbx_seq_one_letter_code
_entity_poly.pdbx_strand_id
1 'polypeptide(L)' 'MLAEAANQEKNLESLRVAIAEKEAPLKVAQTRLSSRSQRPNVELCHDPAQIRLLEEVKELANHVE' A
#
# COMPACT_ATOMS: atom_id res chain seq x y z
N MET A 1 -24.24 -26.38 -1.71
CA MET A 1 -22.86 -26.78 -2.08
C MET A 1 -22.36 -26.06 -3.32
N LEU A 2 -22.96 -26.24 -4.52
CA LEU A 2 -22.47 -25.56 -5.74
C LEU A 2 -22.52 -24.02 -5.68
N ALA A 3 -23.61 -23.45 -5.13
CA ALA A 3 -23.73 -22.00 -4.96
C ALA A 3 -22.73 -21.41 -3.96
N GLU A 4 -22.41 -22.15 -2.90
CA GLU A 4 -21.41 -21.76 -1.90
C GLU A 4 -20.00 -21.69 -2.54
N ALA A 5 -19.65 -22.72 -3.31
CA ALA A 5 -18.38 -22.79 -4.03
C ALA A 5 -18.25 -21.65 -5.05
N ALA A 6 -19.30 -21.39 -5.84
CA ALA A 6 -19.31 -20.27 -6.80
C ALA A 6 -19.18 -18.90 -6.11
N ASN A 7 -19.79 -18.73 -4.93
CA ASN A 7 -19.65 -17.50 -4.16
C ASN A 7 -18.23 -17.32 -3.61
N GLN A 8 -17.60 -18.40 -3.16
CA GLN A 8 -16.20 -18.40 -2.72
C GLN A 8 -15.25 -18.07 -3.88
N GLU A 9 -15.47 -18.62 -5.07
CA GLU A 9 -14.68 -18.29 -6.28
C GLU A 9 -14.79 -16.80 -6.63
N LYS A 10 -16.01 -16.23 -6.55
CA LYS A 10 -16.22 -14.79 -6.77
C LYS A 10 -15.52 -13.93 -5.72
N ASN A 11 -15.52 -14.36 -4.46
CA ASN A 11 -14.82 -13.67 -3.39
C ASN A 11 -13.31 -13.69 -3.61
N LEU A 12 -12.75 -14.83 -4.03
CA LEU A 12 -11.32 -14.93 -4.37
C LEU A 12 -10.94 -13.97 -5.50
N GLU A 13 -11.74 -13.90 -6.56
CA GLU A 13 -11.49 -12.98 -7.66
C GLU A 13 -11.57 -11.53 -7.21
N SER A 14 -12.57 -11.19 -6.39
CA SER A 14 -12.73 -9.84 -5.85
C SER A 14 -11.57 -9.44 -4.94
N LEU A 15 -11.05 -10.38 -4.14
CA LEU A 15 -9.86 -10.16 -3.31
C LEU A 15 -8.60 -9.95 -4.14
N ARG A 16 -8.41 -10.72 -5.22
CA ARG A 16 -7.28 -10.54 -6.14
C ARG A 16 -7.28 -9.16 -6.80
N VAL A 17 -8.44 -8.72 -7.28
CA VAL A 17 -8.61 -7.38 -7.84
C VAL A 17 -8.28 -6.31 -6.79
N ALA A 18 -8.84 -6.44 -5.58
CA ALA A 18 -8.59 -5.50 -4.51
C ALA A 18 -7.11 -5.42 -4.08
N ILE A 19 -6.37 -6.54 -4.12
CA ILE A 19 -4.91 -6.56 -3.88
C ILE A 19 -4.18 -5.82 -4.99
N ALA A 20 -4.48 -6.12 -6.27
CA ALA A 20 -3.85 -5.46 -7.41
C ALA A 20 -4.09 -3.93 -7.40
N GLU A 21 -5.28 -3.49 -7.01
CA GLU A 21 -5.62 -2.06 -6.89
C GLU A 21 -4.80 -1.34 -5.81
N LYS A 22 -4.28 -2.05 -4.81
CA LYS A 22 -3.45 -1.50 -3.72
C LYS A 22 -1.96 -1.42 -4.09
N GLU A 23 -1.49 -2.14 -5.10
CA GLU A 23 -0.09 -2.11 -5.53
C GLU A 23 0.31 -0.72 -6.07
N ALA A 24 -0.57 -0.11 -6.87
CA ALA A 24 -0.32 1.22 -7.46
C ALA A 24 -0.14 2.32 -6.38
N PRO A 25 -1.06 2.50 -5.42
CA PRO A 25 -0.87 3.48 -4.35
C PRO A 25 0.33 3.14 -3.45
N LEU A 26 0.61 1.85 -3.16
CA LEU A 26 1.80 1.44 -2.41
C LEU A 26 3.09 1.90 -3.09
N LYS A 27 3.21 1.68 -4.41
CA LYS A 27 4.36 2.09 -5.20
C LYS A 27 4.56 3.62 -5.18
N VAL A 28 3.46 4.37 -5.24
CA VAL A 28 3.50 5.84 -5.13
C VAL A 28 3.99 6.27 -3.75
N ALA A 29 3.48 5.69 -2.67
CA ALA A 29 3.88 6.01 -1.30
C ALA A 29 5.37 5.69 -1.07
N GLN A 30 5.83 4.52 -1.53
CA GLN A 30 7.24 4.11 -1.48
C GLN A 30 8.15 5.07 -2.27
N THR A 31 7.74 5.48 -3.48
CA THR A 31 8.51 6.41 -4.30
C THR A 31 8.65 7.77 -3.60
N ARG A 32 7.56 8.30 -3.03
CA ARG A 32 7.58 9.54 -2.24
C ARG A 32 8.51 9.45 -1.03
N LEU A 33 8.50 8.32 -0.34
CA LEU A 33 9.34 8.08 0.84
C LEU A 33 10.82 8.04 0.44
N SER A 34 11.14 7.37 -0.66
CA SER A 34 12.49 7.35 -1.24
C SER A 34 12.96 8.77 -1.63
N SER A 35 12.13 9.54 -2.34
CA SER A 35 12.46 10.92 -2.71
C SER A 35 12.71 11.81 -1.50
N ARG A 36 11.95 11.63 -0.40
CA ARG A 36 12.18 12.36 0.85
C ARG A 36 13.48 11.97 1.55
N SER A 37 13.83 10.69 1.50
CA SER A 37 15.06 10.18 2.10
C SER A 37 16.33 10.64 1.36
N GLN A 38 16.19 11.15 0.14
CA GLN A 38 17.29 11.59 -0.72
C GLN A 38 17.45 13.13 -0.79
N ARG A 39 16.68 13.90 -0.04
CA ARG A 39 16.75 15.36 -0.11
C ARG A 39 18.11 15.87 0.40
N PRO A 40 18.78 16.78 -0.32
CA PRO A 40 20.05 17.33 0.11
C PRO A 40 19.88 18.29 1.30
N ASN A 41 20.94 18.44 2.10
CA ASN A 41 21.02 19.27 3.31
C ASN A 41 20.26 18.73 4.54
N VAL A 42 20.29 19.49 5.64
CA VAL A 42 19.54 19.21 6.88
C VAL A 42 18.09 19.67 6.69
N GLU A 43 17.34 19.04 5.80
CA GLU A 43 15.89 19.08 5.96
C GLU A 43 15.53 18.15 7.12
N LEU A 44 14.62 18.61 8.00
CA LEU A 44 14.09 17.81 9.09
C LEU A 44 13.16 16.74 8.49
N CYS A 45 13.73 15.67 7.92
CA CYS A 45 12.98 14.58 7.29
C CYS A 45 12.21 13.72 8.31
N HIS A 46 12.12 14.13 9.57
CA HIS A 46 11.26 13.54 10.61
C HIS A 46 10.09 14.49 10.95
N ASP A 47 9.63 15.24 9.96
CA ASP A 47 8.43 16.06 10.07
C ASP A 47 7.17 15.17 10.17
N PRO A 48 6.03 15.74 10.59
CA PRO A 48 4.78 14.98 10.67
C PRO A 48 4.41 14.29 9.35
N ALA A 49 4.76 14.88 8.21
CA ALA A 49 4.43 14.33 6.91
C ALA A 49 5.27 13.09 6.56
N GLN A 50 6.54 12.99 6.99
CA GLN A 50 7.33 11.76 6.84
C GLN A 50 6.75 10.65 7.70
N ILE A 51 6.39 10.94 8.96
CA ILE A 51 5.83 9.95 9.89
C ILE A 51 4.55 9.36 9.29
N ARG A 52 3.64 10.22 8.83
CA ARG A 52 2.40 9.80 8.16
C ARG A 52 2.65 8.96 6.91
N LEU A 53 3.68 9.29 6.13
CA LEU A 53 4.02 8.55 4.92
C LEU A 53 4.60 7.16 5.25
N LEU A 54 5.37 7.03 6.33
CA LEU A 54 5.86 5.74 6.82
C LEU A 54 4.70 4.86 7.30
N GLU A 55 3.75 5.43 8.03
CA GLU A 55 2.51 4.75 8.43
C GLU A 55 1.71 4.28 7.22
N GLU A 56 1.50 5.15 6.23
CA GLU A 56 0.78 4.83 4.99
C GLU A 56 1.45 3.67 4.21
N VAL A 57 2.78 3.70 4.06
CA VAL A 57 3.52 2.61 3.40
C VAL A 57 3.34 1.29 4.16
N LYS A 58 3.42 1.32 5.50
CA LYS A 58 3.24 0.14 6.35
C LYS A 58 1.82 -0.43 6.24
N GLU A 59 0.81 0.43 6.30
CA GLU A 59 -0.59 0.03 6.15
C GLU A 59 -0.86 -0.57 4.77
N LEU A 60 -0.40 0.08 3.70
CA LEU A 60 -0.58 -0.41 2.34
C LEU A 60 0.16 -1.74 2.10
N ALA A 61 1.38 -1.90 2.63
CA ALA A 61 2.13 -3.16 2.53
C ALA A 61 1.40 -4.33 3.19
N ASN A 62 0.87 -4.12 4.42
CA ASN A 62 0.10 -5.14 5.14
C ASN A 62 -1.19 -5.57 4.42
N HIS A 63 -1.67 -4.78 3.46
CA HIS A 63 -2.87 -5.09 2.68
C HIS A 63 -2.59 -5.71 1.31
N VAL A 64 -1.32 -5.82 0.92
CA VAL A 64 -0.86 -6.44 -0.33
C VAL A 64 -0.17 -7.79 -0.06
N GLU A 65 0.35 -8.01 1.15
CA GLU A 65 0.95 -9.27 1.61
C GLU A 65 -0.06 -10.36 2.02
#